data_AF-A0A2R6PNT7-F1
#
_entry.id   AF-A0A2R6PNT7-F1
#
_cell.length_a   1.000
_cell.length_b   1.000
_cell.length_c   1.000
_cell.angle_alpha   90.00
_cell.angle_beta   90.00
_cell.angle_gamma   90.00
#
_symmetry.space_group_name_H-M   'P 1'
#
loop_
_entity.id
_entity.type
_entity.pdbx_description
1 polymer ?
#
loop_
_entity_poly.entity_id
_entity_poly.type
_entity_poly.pdbx_seq_one_letter_code
_entity_poly.pdbx_strand_id
1 'polypeptide(L)'
;MMGEAKNLFRKGAEVEVSFDEEGFRGSWYTATVIRTVSKSNKIFVEFNTLMADDRGTKPLREFVNLILVRPIPPREPNPIFQLSQEVDAFHNDGWWEGVVTAVLENSRYSVFFRSSREELQFLNSDLRLHREWVGGDTWNPPLQQG
;
A
#
# COMPACT_ATOMS: atom_id res chain seq x y z
N MET A 1 7.23 -23.93 -6.05
CA MET A 1 6.42 -23.09 -5.14
C MET A 1 5.57 -22.07 -5.92
N MET A 2 4.63 -22.51 -6.77
CA MET A 2 3.72 -21.62 -7.55
C MET A 2 2.24 -21.85 -7.21
N GLY A 3 1.94 -22.65 -6.19
CA GLY A 3 0.59 -23.07 -5.82
C GLY A 3 -0.15 -22.07 -4.93
N GLU A 4 0.54 -21.40 -4.02
CA GLU A 4 -0.09 -20.56 -2.98
C GLU A 4 -0.37 -19.12 -3.45
N ALA A 5 0.54 -18.53 -4.24
CA ALA A 5 0.34 -17.21 -4.85
C ALA A 5 -0.93 -17.13 -5.74
N LYS A 6 -1.41 -18.26 -6.27
CA LYS A 6 -2.63 -18.32 -7.11
C LYS A 6 -3.91 -18.00 -6.34
N ASN A 7 -3.95 -18.19 -5.02
CA ASN A 7 -5.13 -17.88 -4.21
C ASN A 7 -5.18 -16.42 -3.75
N LEU A 8 -4.02 -15.82 -3.46
CA LEU A 8 -3.93 -14.43 -2.97
C LEU A 8 -4.44 -13.41 -3.99
N PHE A 9 -4.27 -13.70 -5.28
CA PHE A 9 -4.65 -12.79 -6.37
C PHE A 9 -5.81 -13.31 -7.20
N ARG A 10 -6.74 -14.06 -6.59
CA ARG A 10 -7.96 -14.52 -7.26
C ARG A 10 -8.91 -13.35 -7.55
N LYS A 11 -9.84 -13.54 -8.49
CA LYS A 11 -10.92 -12.56 -8.73
C LYS A 11 -11.64 -12.22 -7.42
N GLY A 12 -11.82 -10.94 -7.15
CA GLY A 12 -12.43 -10.39 -5.95
C GLY A 12 -11.49 -10.22 -4.76
N ALA A 13 -10.22 -10.61 -4.87
CA ALA A 13 -9.22 -10.31 -3.84
C ALA A 13 -8.90 -8.81 -3.83
N GLU A 14 -8.76 -8.23 -2.63
CA GLU A 14 -8.19 -6.91 -2.43
C GLU A 14 -6.67 -7.00 -2.37
N VAL A 15 -6.01 -6.07 -3.05
CA VAL A 15 -4.55 -6.02 -3.21
C VAL A 15 -4.08 -4.59 -3.12
N GLU A 16 -2.78 -4.41 -2.92
CA GLU A 16 -2.10 -3.14 -3.15
C GLU A 16 -1.19 -3.24 -4.36
N VAL A 17 -1.16 -2.17 -5.14
CA VAL A 17 -0.34 -2.06 -6.35
C VAL A 17 0.59 -0.87 -6.22
N SER A 18 1.87 -1.08 -6.52
CA SER A 18 2.85 -0.01 -6.65
C SER A 18 3.12 0.33 -8.12
N PHE A 19 3.72 1.50 -8.34
CA PHE A 19 4.18 1.93 -9.66
C PHE A 19 5.68 2.24 -9.60
N ASP A 20 6.42 1.83 -10.63
CA ASP A 20 7.86 2.12 -10.75
C ASP A 20 8.14 3.46 -11.46
N GLU A 21 7.07 4.16 -11.85
CA GLU A 21 7.15 5.46 -12.50
C GLU A 21 7.69 6.53 -11.54
N GLU A 22 8.50 7.44 -12.08
CA GLU A 22 9.04 8.56 -11.32
C GLU A 22 7.90 9.42 -10.76
N GLY A 23 7.97 9.76 -9.47
CA GLY A 23 6.89 10.43 -8.74
C GLY A 23 5.95 9.49 -7.97
N PHE A 24 5.89 8.19 -8.31
CA PHE A 24 5.06 7.21 -7.59
C PHE A 24 5.85 6.20 -6.75
N ARG A 25 7.18 6.29 -6.77
CA ARG A 25 8.04 5.38 -6.00
C ARG A 25 7.76 5.49 -4.51
N GLY A 26 7.59 4.33 -3.88
CA GLY A 26 7.24 4.22 -2.45
C GLY A 26 5.74 4.34 -2.16
N SER A 27 4.88 4.43 -3.19
CA SER A 27 3.44 4.49 -3.03
C SER A 27 2.74 3.15 -3.34
N TRP A 28 1.66 2.89 -2.61
CA TRP A 28 0.81 1.72 -2.73
C TRP A 28 -0.66 2.12 -2.82
N TYR A 29 -1.34 1.65 -3.87
CA TYR A 29 -2.75 1.96 -4.10
C TYR A 29 -3.60 0.70 -3.97
N THR A 30 -4.69 0.81 -3.21
CA THR A 30 -5.61 -0.30 -3.01
C THR A 30 -6.42 -0.56 -4.27
N ALA A 31 -6.56 -1.83 -4.64
CA ALA A 31 -7.29 -2.25 -5.82
C ALA A 31 -7.98 -3.60 -5.60
N THR A 32 -9.00 -3.88 -6.42
CA THR A 32 -9.70 -5.16 -6.46
C THR A 32 -9.33 -5.93 -7.72
N VAL A 33 -8.98 -7.21 -7.59
CA VAL A 33 -8.68 -8.07 -8.74
C VAL A 33 -9.98 -8.39 -9.50
N ILE A 34 -10.06 -7.92 -10.74
CA ILE A 34 -11.23 -8.18 -11.62
C ILE A 34 -11.08 -9.50 -12.36
N ARG A 35 -9.87 -9.83 -12.82
CA ARG A 35 -9.56 -11.14 -13.41
C ARG A 35 -8.06 -11.42 -13.44
N THR A 36 -7.74 -12.71 -13.38
CA THR A 36 -6.39 -13.23 -13.65
C THR A 36 -6.26 -13.64 -15.10
N VAL A 37 -5.06 -13.51 -15.67
CA VAL A 37 -4.77 -13.96 -17.04
C VAL A 37 -3.92 -15.23 -16.94
N SER A 38 -4.45 -16.35 -17.45
CA SER A 38 -3.72 -17.61 -17.45
C SER A 38 -2.43 -17.50 -18.25
N LYS A 39 -1.33 -18.04 -17.70
CA LYS A 39 0.02 -18.04 -18.32
C LYS A 39 0.59 -16.63 -18.56
N SER A 40 0.12 -15.61 -17.84
CA SER A 40 0.68 -14.27 -17.85
C SER A 40 1.10 -13.86 -16.44
N ASN A 41 2.13 -13.02 -16.33
CA ASN A 41 2.54 -12.39 -15.07
C ASN A 41 1.74 -11.10 -14.79
N LYS A 42 0.56 -10.94 -15.41
CA LYS A 42 -0.29 -9.77 -15.23
C LYS A 42 -1.67 -10.14 -14.71
N ILE A 43 -2.25 -9.24 -13.93
CA ILE A 43 -3.63 -9.30 -13.48
C ILE A 43 -4.35 -8.01 -13.89
N PHE A 44 -5.66 -8.09 -14.07
CA PHE A 44 -6.49 -6.93 -14.35
C PHE A 44 -7.18 -6.49 -13.06
N VAL A 45 -6.94 -5.24 -12.66
CA VAL A 45 -7.42 -4.69 -11.38
C VAL A 45 -8.28 -3.45 -11.61
N GLU A 46 -9.12 -3.13 -10.64
CA GLU A 46 -9.83 -1.86 -10.52
C GLU A 46 -9.32 -1.17 -9.26
N PHE A 47 -8.81 0.06 -9.39
CA PHE A 47 -8.33 0.83 -8.25
C PHE A 47 -9.51 1.38 -7.43
N ASN A 48 -9.38 1.36 -6.11
CA ASN A 48 -10.45 1.79 -5.22
C ASN A 48 -10.51 3.31 -5.08
N THR A 49 -9.38 4.00 -5.25
CA THR A 49 -9.23 5.45 -5.03
C THR A 49 -8.79 6.22 -6.28
N LEU A 50 -8.15 5.56 -7.25
CA LEU A 50 -7.74 6.20 -8.51
C LEU A 50 -8.86 6.17 -9.55
N MET A 51 -9.03 7.29 -10.26
CA MET A 51 -10.10 7.49 -11.25
C MET A 51 -9.52 7.64 -12.66
N ALA A 52 -10.22 7.11 -13.67
CA ALA A 52 -9.85 7.20 -15.07
C ALA A 52 -10.26 8.53 -15.73
N ASP A 53 -11.08 9.34 -15.04
CA ASP A 53 -11.53 10.64 -15.51
C ASP A 53 -11.46 11.68 -14.40
N ASP A 54 -11.24 12.94 -14.80
CA ASP A 54 -11.15 14.09 -13.87
C ASP A 54 -12.47 14.37 -13.14
N ARG A 55 -13.58 13.75 -13.57
CA ARG A 55 -14.89 13.91 -12.95
C ARG A 55 -15.10 12.93 -11.78
N GLY A 56 -14.18 11.98 -11.59
CA GLY A 56 -14.29 10.95 -10.57
C GLY A 56 -15.44 9.96 -10.79
N THR A 57 -15.92 9.81 -12.03
CA THR A 57 -17.11 8.98 -12.32
C THR A 57 -16.78 7.54 -12.67
N LYS A 58 -15.52 7.26 -13.02
CA LYS A 58 -15.07 5.93 -13.43
C LYS A 58 -13.78 5.58 -12.71
N PRO A 59 -13.75 4.49 -11.92
CA PRO A 59 -12.53 3.95 -11.37
C PRO A 59 -11.52 3.59 -12.46
N LEU A 60 -10.23 3.79 -12.17
CA LEU A 60 -9.14 3.36 -13.02
C LEU A 60 -9.07 1.83 -13.06
N ARG A 61 -8.89 1.26 -14.25
CA ARG A 61 -8.72 -0.20 -14.44
C ARG A 61 -7.57 -0.49 -15.36
N GLU A 62 -6.62 -1.32 -14.91
CA GLU A 62 -5.39 -1.58 -15.65
C GLU A 62 -4.87 -3.01 -15.52
N PHE A 63 -4.01 -3.38 -16.46
CA PHE A 63 -3.22 -4.60 -16.37
C PHE A 63 -1.88 -4.32 -15.70
N VAL A 64 -1.71 -4.86 -14.50
CA VAL A 64 -0.53 -4.62 -13.67
C VAL A 64 0.31 -5.90 -13.57
N ASN A 65 1.64 -5.75 -13.46
CA ASN A 65 2.56 -6.87 -13.31
C ASN A 65 2.50 -7.40 -11.87
N LEU A 66 2.41 -8.71 -11.69
CA LEU A 66 2.36 -9.37 -10.38
C LEU A 66 3.53 -9.00 -9.46
N ILE A 67 4.69 -8.63 -10.01
CA ILE A 67 5.84 -8.18 -9.20
C ILE A 67 5.58 -6.85 -8.47
N LEU A 68 4.63 -6.05 -8.95
CA LEU A 68 4.21 -4.77 -8.36
C LEU A 68 2.95 -4.91 -7.49
N VAL A 69 2.51 -6.14 -7.23
CA VAL A 69 1.27 -6.43 -6.49
C VAL A 69 1.58 -7.17 -5.22
N ARG A 70 0.95 -6.76 -4.12
CA ARG A 70 0.98 -7.46 -2.83
C ARG A 70 -0.44 -7.60 -2.26
N PRO A 71 -0.68 -8.55 -1.33
CA PRO A 71 -1.94 -8.56 -0.57
C PRO A 71 -2.10 -7.28 0.25
N ILE A 72 -3.28 -7.04 0.83
CA ILE A 72 -3.43 -5.97 1.82
C ILE A 72 -2.56 -6.29 3.05
N PRO A 73 -1.69 -5.37 3.50
CA PRO A 73 -0.89 -5.60 4.70
C PRO A 73 -1.79 -5.70 5.94
N PRO A 74 -1.45 -6.57 6.89
CA PRO A 74 -2.19 -6.65 8.14
C PRO A 74 -2.05 -5.32 8.91
N ARG A 75 -3.10 -4.94 9.63
CA ARG A 75 -3.14 -3.71 10.44
C ARG A 75 -3.18 -4.03 11.91
N GLU A 76 -2.34 -3.36 12.70
CA GLU A 76 -2.45 -3.35 14.15
C GLU A 76 -3.68 -2.54 14.59
N PRO A 77 -4.39 -2.97 15.64
CA PRO A 77 -5.41 -2.14 16.25
C PRO A 77 -4.75 -1.02 17.06
N ASN A 78 -5.06 0.24 16.73
CA ASN A 78 -4.58 1.44 17.44
C ASN A 78 -3.06 1.47 17.66
N PRO A 79 -2.24 1.42 16.59
CA PRO A 79 -0.79 1.44 16.72
C PRO A 79 -0.33 2.74 17.39
N ILE A 80 0.72 2.68 18.21
CA ILE A 80 1.40 3.88 18.71
C ILE A 80 2.75 3.96 18.02
N PHE A 81 2.97 5.02 17.24
CA PHE A 81 4.22 5.18 16.51
C PHE A 81 5.29 5.90 17.33
N GLN A 82 6.55 5.60 17.04
CA GLN A 82 7.72 6.19 17.71
C GLN A 82 8.59 6.95 16.73
N LEU A 83 9.45 7.82 17.26
CA LEU A 83 10.47 8.52 16.47
C LEU A 83 11.33 7.52 15.68
N SER A 84 11.63 7.86 14.43
CA SER A 84 12.40 7.04 13.49
C SER A 84 11.73 5.74 13.03
N GLN A 85 10.47 5.52 13.38
CA GLN A 85 9.73 4.36 12.90
C GLN A 85 9.31 4.55 11.44
N GLU A 86 9.46 3.50 10.65
CA GLU A 86 8.98 3.46 9.26
C GLU A 86 7.48 3.17 9.23
N VAL A 87 6.77 4.01 8.49
CA VAL A 87 5.31 4.00 8.39
C VAL A 87 4.89 4.17 6.93
N ASP A 88 3.70 3.70 6.60
CA ASP A 88 3.01 4.18 5.42
C ASP A 88 1.98 5.23 5.84
N ALA A 89 1.98 6.39 5.17
CA ALA A 89 1.01 7.45 5.38
C ALA A 89 0.01 7.53 4.24
N PHE A 90 -1.27 7.63 4.57
CA PHE A 90 -2.33 7.78 3.57
C PHE A 90 -2.38 9.24 3.08
N HIS A 91 -1.99 9.47 1.84
CA HIS A 91 -1.92 10.78 1.21
C HIS A 91 -2.15 10.65 -0.31
N ASN A 92 -2.85 11.61 -0.92
CA ASN A 92 -3.15 11.61 -2.36
C ASN A 92 -3.60 10.23 -2.87
N ASP A 93 -4.65 9.68 -2.24
CA ASP A 93 -5.30 8.42 -2.64
C ASP A 93 -4.46 7.14 -2.49
N GLY A 94 -3.25 7.22 -1.95
CA GLY A 94 -2.33 6.09 -1.77
C GLY A 94 -1.65 6.05 -0.40
N TRP A 95 -0.99 4.94 -0.12
CA TRP A 95 -0.14 4.73 1.05
C TRP A 95 1.32 4.99 0.67
N TRP A 96 1.94 5.97 1.31
CA TRP A 96 3.29 6.44 1.00
C TRP A 96 4.28 6.09 2.11
N GLU A 97 5.37 5.43 1.75
CA GLU A 97 6.45 5.12 2.68
C GLU A 97 7.11 6.40 3.22
N GLY A 98 7.20 6.49 4.55
CA GLY A 98 7.83 7.59 5.25
C GLY A 98 8.41 7.18 6.59
N VAL A 99 9.07 8.13 7.26
CA VAL A 99 9.65 7.94 8.59
C VAL A 99 9.12 8.98 9.56
N VAL A 100 8.71 8.54 10.75
CA VAL A 100 8.27 9.46 11.80
C VAL A 100 9.44 10.31 12.29
N THR A 101 9.32 11.63 12.22
CA THR A 101 10.33 12.61 12.66
C THR A 101 9.92 13.36 13.93
N ALA A 102 8.64 13.35 14.30
CA ALA A 102 8.16 13.86 15.57
C ALA A 102 6.86 13.16 16.02
N VAL A 103 6.72 12.96 17.33
CA VAL A 103 5.47 12.55 17.97
C VAL A 103 4.84 13.78 18.61
N LEU A 104 3.60 14.08 18.23
CA LEU A 104 2.89 15.30 18.61
C LEU A 104 1.69 14.99 19.51
N GLU A 105 1.14 16.03 20.14
CA GLU A 105 -0.10 15.90 20.93
C GLU A 105 -1.31 15.54 20.05
N ASN A 106 -2.31 14.92 20.69
CA ASN A 106 -3.57 14.50 20.07
C ASN A 106 -3.41 13.44 18.97
N SER A 107 -2.52 12.45 19.21
CA SER A 107 -2.30 11.32 18.31
C SER A 107 -1.91 11.73 16.89
N ARG A 108 -1.03 12.73 16.80
CA ARG A 108 -0.47 13.24 15.54
C ARG A 108 1.01 12.98 15.45
N TYR A 109 1.50 12.90 14.22
CA TYR A 109 2.89 12.59 13.93
C TYR A 109 3.38 13.43 12.75
N SER A 110 4.62 13.92 12.81
CA SER A 110 5.32 14.42 11.63
C SER A 110 5.99 13.24 10.92
N VAL A 111 5.83 13.15 9.61
CA VAL A 111 6.39 12.09 8.76
C VAL A 111 7.17 12.73 7.62
N PHE A 112 8.41 12.29 7.45
CA PHE A 112 9.29 12.69 6.36
C PHE A 112 9.27 11.66 5.22
N PHE A 113 9.07 12.13 4.00
CA PHE A 113 9.06 11.31 2.78
C PHE A 113 10.38 11.49 2.04
N ARG A 114 11.16 10.40 1.93
CA ARG A 114 12.50 10.48 1.33
C ARG A 114 12.46 10.79 -0.16
N SER A 115 11.43 10.33 -0.87
CA SER A 115 11.27 10.51 -2.31
C SER A 115 11.02 11.97 -2.71
N SER A 116 10.09 12.66 -2.04
CA SER A 116 9.77 14.06 -2.30
C SER A 116 10.59 15.06 -1.47
N ARG A 117 11.25 14.60 -0.40
CA ARG A 117 11.94 15.42 0.62
C ARG A 117 10.99 16.37 1.37
N GLU A 118 9.75 15.96 1.54
CA GLU A 118 8.73 16.71 2.25
C GLU A 118 8.53 16.16 3.67
N GLU A 119 8.07 17.02 4.56
CA GLU A 119 7.59 16.64 5.89
C GLU A 119 6.15 17.12 6.06
N LEU A 120 5.25 16.20 6.41
CA LEU A 120 3.83 16.48 6.60
C LEU A 120 3.34 15.88 7.93
N GLN A 121 2.23 16.41 8.45
CA GLN A 121 1.62 15.92 9.68
C GLN A 121 0.40 15.06 9.39
N PHE A 122 0.28 13.95 10.10
CA PHE A 122 -0.81 12.97 9.95
C PHE A 122 -1.44 12.64 11.31
N LEU A 123 -2.72 12.29 11.28
CA LEU A 123 -3.38 11.63 12.39
C LEU A 123 -2.92 10.16 12.46
N ASN A 124 -3.03 9.56 13.64
CA ASN A 124 -2.78 8.14 13.83
C ASN A 124 -3.60 7.25 12.87
N SER A 125 -4.84 7.63 12.57
CA SER A 125 -5.73 6.91 11.65
C SER A 125 -5.25 6.87 10.20
N ASP A 126 -4.39 7.82 9.84
CA ASP A 126 -3.86 7.97 8.48
C ASP A 126 -2.49 7.31 8.34
N LEU A 127 -2.02 6.63 9.39
CA LEU A 127 -0.74 5.95 9.44
C LEU A 127 -0.93 4.46 9.70
N ARG A 128 -0.01 3.66 9.16
CA ARG A 128 0.15 2.25 9.49
C ARG A 128 1.63 1.91 9.55
N LEU A 129 1.96 0.80 10.20
CA LEU A 129 3.32 0.28 10.17
C LEU A 129 3.73 -0.06 8.73
N HIS A 130 4.90 0.41 8.30
CA HIS A 130 5.45 0.00 7.00
C HIS A 130 5.80 -1.49 7.04
N ARG A 131 5.38 -2.22 6.00
CA ARG A 131 5.64 -3.66 5.87
C ARG A 131 5.99 -3.98 4.43
N GLU A 132 6.99 -4.82 4.25
CA GLU A 132 7.37 -5.38 2.96
C GLU A 132 6.74 -6.76 2.76
N TRP A 133 6.31 -7.06 1.54
CA TRP A 133 5.86 -8.38 1.14
C TRP A 133 7.04 -9.16 0.55
N VAL A 134 7.57 -10.12 1.30
CA VAL A 134 8.81 -10.82 1.00
C VAL A 134 8.51 -12.28 0.61
N GLY A 135 9.24 -12.80 -0.38
CA GLY A 135 9.17 -14.22 -0.76
C GLY A 135 7.86 -14.66 -1.42
N GLY A 136 6.85 -13.78 -1.49
CA GLY A 136 5.54 -14.10 -2.02
C GLY A 136 4.60 -14.78 -1.01
N ASP A 137 4.97 -14.84 0.27
CA ASP A 137 4.21 -15.52 1.32
C ASP A 137 4.24 -14.84 2.70
N THR A 138 5.16 -13.89 2.94
CA THR A 138 5.41 -13.37 4.28
C THR A 138 5.48 -11.84 4.33
N TRP A 139 4.85 -11.25 5.34
CA TRP A 139 5.01 -9.84 5.69
C TRP A 139 6.21 -9.63 6.61
N ASN A 140 7.04 -8.63 6.32
CA ASN A 140 8.14 -8.20 7.16
C ASN A 140 8.00 -6.71 7.55
N PRO A 141 8.01 -6.35 8.85
CA PRO A 141 7.94 -7.25 10.00
C PRO A 141 6.68 -8.13 9.95
N PRO A 142 6.57 -9.23 10.71
CA PRO A 142 5.34 -10.03 10.82
C PRO A 142 4.30 -9.30 11.69
N LEU A 143 3.02 -9.71 11.62
CA LEU A 143 2.01 -9.15 12.52
C LEU A 143 2.37 -9.57 13.94
N GLN A 144 2.55 -8.62 14.85
CA GLN A 144 2.74 -8.95 16.26
C GLN A 144 1.41 -9.54 16.75
N GLN A 145 1.40 -10.84 17.03
CA GLN A 145 0.30 -11.44 17.78
C GLN A 145 0.39 -10.89 19.20
N GLY A 146 -0.60 -10.09 19.58
CA GLY A 146 -0.78 -9.62 20.96
C GLY A 146 -1.08 -10.76 21.92
#